data_AF-X6HAZ4-F1
#
_entry.id   AF-X6HAZ4-F1
#
_cell.length_a   1.000
_cell.length_b   1.000
_cell.length_c   1.000
_cell.angle_alpha   90.00
_cell.angle_beta   90.00
_cell.angle_gamma   90.00
#
_symmetry.space_group_name_H-M   'P 1'
#
loop_
_entity.id
_entity.type
_entity.pdbx_description
1 polymer ?
#
loop_
_entity_poly.entity_id
_entity_poly.type
_entity_poly.pdbx_seq_one_letter_code
_entity_poly.pdbx_strand_id
1 'polypeptide(L)'
;MAPIRSPFYPRVIGHEFAGTVTALGRHVTGVAVGGGRAVVDPVVSCGHCYPCRIGRSNVCAHLEVIGVHRDGGFRNFVAVPAHNAIPIPADMPFSLAALAEPISIAANVLDRTGCGSVILLIRVPEPSASRCCRLAKCMVPAASWPTSMKLASSGRYASVPTR
;
A
#
# COMPACT_ATOMS: atom_id res chain seq x y z
N MET A 1 5.70 20.42 -18.60
CA MET A 1 5.29 19.45 -17.55
C MET A 1 4.00 19.98 -16.94
N ALA A 2 2.87 19.28 -17.07
CA ALA A 2 1.66 19.72 -16.37
C ALA A 2 1.92 19.66 -14.84
N PRO A 3 1.49 20.66 -14.05
CA PRO A 3 1.70 20.64 -12.61
C PRO A 3 0.97 19.44 -12.00
N ILE A 4 1.64 18.74 -11.08
CA ILE A 4 0.98 17.74 -10.23
C ILE A 4 -0.12 18.48 -9.47
N ARG A 5 -1.34 17.99 -9.60
CA ARG A 5 -2.53 18.65 -9.06
C ARG A 5 -2.41 18.71 -7.55
N SER A 6 -2.40 19.91 -6.95
CA SER A 6 -2.35 20.04 -5.49
C SER A 6 -3.57 19.35 -4.86
N PRO A 7 -3.39 18.66 -3.72
CA PRO A 7 -4.51 18.08 -2.99
C PRO A 7 -5.48 19.19 -2.56
N PHE A 8 -6.77 18.97 -2.79
CA PHE A 8 -7.86 19.85 -2.37
C PHE A 8 -8.58 19.25 -1.16
N TYR A 9 -8.97 20.09 -0.20
CA TYR A 9 -9.70 19.72 1.01
C TYR A 9 -11.13 20.29 0.99
N PRO A 10 -12.12 19.61 1.60
CA PRO A 10 -12.01 18.38 2.40
C PRO A 10 -11.74 17.12 1.56
N ARG A 11 -11.12 16.11 2.19
CA ARG A 11 -10.65 14.87 1.55
C ARG A 11 -10.86 13.69 2.49
N VAL A 12 -11.42 12.59 2.00
CA VAL A 12 -11.30 11.30 2.71
C VAL A 12 -9.91 10.74 2.45
N ILE A 13 -9.11 10.56 3.49
CA ILE A 13 -7.75 10.03 3.37
C ILE A 13 -7.75 8.48 3.35
N GLY A 14 -6.55 7.90 3.24
CA GLY A 14 -6.33 6.44 3.24
C GLY A 14 -6.02 5.93 1.83
N HIS A 15 -4.75 5.63 1.59
CA HIS A 15 -4.23 5.12 0.31
C HIS A 15 -3.64 3.70 0.40
N GLU A 16 -3.68 3.11 1.59
CA GLU A 16 -3.21 1.75 1.88
C GLU A 16 -4.43 0.93 2.33
N PHE A 17 -5.10 0.24 1.40
CA PHE A 17 -6.31 -0.53 1.72
C PHE A 17 -6.58 -1.67 0.74
N ALA A 18 -7.35 -2.65 1.23
CA ALA A 18 -7.85 -3.79 0.47
C ALA A 18 -9.31 -4.06 0.85
N GLY A 19 -10.06 -4.72 -0.03
CA GLY A 19 -11.48 -5.00 0.20
C GLY A 19 -12.10 -5.93 -0.81
N THR A 20 -13.42 -6.05 -0.74
CA THR A 20 -14.23 -6.86 -1.66
C THR A 20 -14.86 -5.98 -2.73
N VAL A 21 -14.85 -6.46 -3.97
CA VAL A 21 -15.52 -5.82 -5.11
C VAL A 21 -17.04 -6.06 -5.00
N THR A 22 -17.78 -5.02 -4.65
CA THR A 22 -19.24 -5.08 -4.45
C THR A 22 -20.03 -4.65 -5.68
N ALA A 23 -19.44 -3.87 -6.60
CA ALA A 23 -20.06 -3.42 -7.83
C ALA A 23 -19.01 -3.11 -8.91
N LEU A 24 -19.42 -3.12 -10.17
CA LEU A 24 -18.61 -2.73 -11.31
C LEU A 24 -19.27 -1.61 -12.11
N GLY A 25 -18.44 -0.77 -12.73
CA GLY A 25 -18.93 0.15 -13.75
C GLY A 25 -19.38 -0.61 -15.00
N ARG A 26 -20.34 -0.04 -15.74
CA ARG A 26 -20.96 -0.64 -16.94
C ARG A 26 -19.99 -1.22 -17.99
N HIS A 27 -18.78 -0.68 -18.06
CA HIS A 27 -17.75 -1.04 -19.06
C HIS A 27 -16.58 -1.81 -18.46
N VAL A 28 -16.67 -2.24 -17.20
CA VAL A 28 -15.59 -3.00 -16.54
C VAL A 28 -15.83 -4.49 -16.77
N THR A 29 -14.84 -5.14 -17.38
CA THR A 29 -14.81 -6.59 -17.64
C THR A 29 -13.60 -7.21 -16.95
N GLY A 30 -13.61 -8.54 -16.73
CA GLY A 30 -12.44 -9.27 -16.21
C GLY A 30 -12.23 -9.22 -14.70
N VAL A 31 -13.16 -8.60 -13.95
CA VAL A 31 -13.19 -8.61 -12.48
C VAL A 31 -14.48 -9.30 -12.04
N ALA A 32 -14.40 -10.24 -11.10
CA ALA A 32 -15.57 -10.95 -10.57
C ALA A 32 -16.29 -10.10 -9.49
N VAL A 33 -17.58 -9.81 -9.70
CA VAL A 33 -18.45 -9.13 -8.72
C VAL A 33 -18.88 -10.11 -7.64
N GLY A 34 -19.05 -9.62 -6.40
CA GLY A 34 -19.72 -10.39 -5.35
C GLY A 34 -18.85 -11.46 -4.69
N GLY A 35 -17.52 -11.32 -4.77
CA GLY A 35 -16.55 -12.25 -4.17
C GLY A 35 -15.11 -11.96 -4.54
N GLY A 36 -14.86 -11.16 -5.58
CA GLY A 36 -13.53 -10.68 -5.93
C GLY A 36 -12.91 -9.87 -4.79
N ARG A 37 -11.75 -10.29 -4.32
CA ARG A 37 -10.96 -9.58 -3.30
C ARG A 37 -9.81 -8.87 -4.00
N ALA A 38 -9.57 -7.62 -3.63
CA ALA A 38 -8.51 -6.83 -4.25
C ALA A 38 -7.82 -5.92 -3.24
N VAL A 39 -6.52 -5.70 -3.47
CA VAL A 39 -5.77 -4.57 -2.92
C VAL A 39 -5.77 -3.44 -3.94
N VAL A 40 -5.73 -2.20 -3.48
CA VAL A 40 -5.70 -1.03 -4.37
C VAL A 40 -4.28 -0.51 -4.52
N ASP A 41 -3.80 -0.45 -5.77
CA ASP A 41 -2.69 0.45 -6.13
C ASP A 41 -3.26 1.88 -6.17
N PRO A 42 -2.84 2.80 -5.29
CA PRO A 42 -3.44 4.12 -5.22
C PRO A 42 -3.01 5.04 -6.38
N VAL A 43 -2.02 4.63 -7.19
CA VAL A 43 -1.46 5.44 -8.29
C VAL A 43 -2.36 5.40 -9.52
N VAL A 44 -3.11 6.47 -9.76
CA VAL A 44 -3.90 6.65 -10.97
C VAL A 44 -3.06 7.39 -12.00
N SER A 45 -2.68 6.69 -13.07
CA SER A 45 -1.90 7.24 -14.17
C SER A 45 -2.77 7.49 -15.41
N CYS A 46 -2.38 8.44 -16.25
CA CYS A 46 -3.17 8.80 -17.44
C CYS A 46 -3.04 7.82 -18.61
N GLY A 47 -2.03 6.93 -18.59
CA GLY A 47 -1.77 5.97 -19.65
C GLY A 47 -1.16 6.54 -20.94
N HIS A 48 -1.20 7.85 -21.18
CA HIS A 48 -0.81 8.44 -22.48
C HIS A 48 0.39 9.41 -22.45
N CYS A 49 0.80 9.91 -21.28
CA CYS A 49 1.95 10.83 -21.19
C CYS A 49 3.29 10.11 -21.40
N TYR A 50 4.39 10.86 -21.61
CA TYR A 50 5.71 10.28 -21.87
C TYR A 50 6.12 9.21 -20.84
N PRO A 51 6.06 9.45 -19.51
CA PRO A 51 6.33 8.41 -18.51
C PRO A 51 5.46 7.16 -18.66
N CYS A 52 4.16 7.31 -18.88
CA CYS A 52 3.24 6.18 -19.06
C CYS A 52 3.61 5.34 -20.29
N ARG A 53 3.98 5.97 -21.40
CA ARG A 53 4.34 5.27 -22.65
C ARG A 53 5.63 4.44 -22.53
N ILE A 54 6.50 4.78 -21.59
CA ILE A 54 7.73 4.02 -21.30
C ILE A 54 7.60 3.11 -20.07
N GLY A 55 6.38 2.83 -19.61
CA GLY A 55 6.11 1.94 -18.48
C GLY A 55 6.39 2.53 -17.10
N ARG A 56 6.57 3.85 -16.98
CA ARG A 56 6.82 4.56 -15.72
C ARG A 56 5.59 5.31 -15.23
N SER A 57 4.51 4.57 -14.99
CA SER A 57 3.21 5.10 -14.52
C SER A 57 3.31 5.82 -13.17
N ASN A 58 4.24 5.39 -12.29
CA ASN A 58 4.50 5.96 -10.97
C ASN A 58 4.97 7.43 -10.99
N VAL A 59 5.47 7.92 -12.12
CA VAL A 59 5.89 9.32 -12.32
C VAL A 59 5.11 9.97 -13.46
N CYS A 60 3.85 9.58 -13.62
CA CYS A 60 2.90 10.17 -14.56
C CYS A 60 2.85 11.70 -14.47
N ALA A 61 2.82 12.39 -15.61
CA ALA A 61 2.69 13.85 -15.66
C ALA A 61 1.32 14.36 -15.19
N HIS A 62 0.33 13.47 -15.08
CA HIS A 62 -1.04 13.72 -14.61
C HIS A 62 -1.38 12.77 -13.46
N LEU A 63 -0.41 12.48 -12.60
CA LEU A 63 -0.56 11.56 -11.48
C LEU A 63 -1.68 12.04 -10.54
N GLU A 64 -2.65 11.17 -10.26
CA GLU A 64 -3.54 11.31 -9.12
C GLU A 64 -3.32 10.14 -8.16
N VAL A 65 -3.51 10.38 -6.86
CA VAL A 65 -3.30 9.37 -5.82
C VAL A 65 -4.59 9.29 -5.02
N ILE A 66 -5.18 8.09 -5.00
CA ILE A 66 -6.38 7.78 -4.22
C ILE A 66 -6.02 7.96 -2.75
N GLY A 67 -6.80 8.74 -1.99
CA GLY A 67 -6.49 9.11 -0.60
C GLY A 67 -5.64 10.36 -0.42
N VAL A 68 -5.21 11.02 -1.51
CA VAL A 68 -4.49 12.30 -1.50
C VAL A 68 -5.15 13.32 -2.43
N HIS A 69 -5.20 13.00 -3.73
CA HIS A 69 -5.79 13.84 -4.77
C HIS A 69 -7.28 13.51 -5.00
N ARG A 70 -7.67 12.26 -4.71
CA ARG A 70 -9.05 11.74 -4.78
C ARG A 70 -9.41 11.11 -3.43
N ASP A 71 -10.70 10.91 -3.17
CA ASP A 71 -11.13 10.30 -1.90
C ASP A 71 -10.68 8.84 -1.75
N GLY A 72 -10.11 8.54 -0.58
CA GLY A 72 -9.47 7.28 -0.23
C GLY A 72 -10.36 6.26 0.50
N GLY A 73 -9.69 5.30 1.14
CA GLY A 73 -10.28 4.09 1.72
C GLY A 73 -10.73 4.18 3.18
N PHE A 74 -10.57 5.31 3.88
CA PHE A 74 -11.10 5.45 5.26
C PHE A 74 -12.61 5.73 5.27
N ARG A 75 -13.36 4.86 4.57
CA ARG A 75 -14.81 4.85 4.41
C ARG A 75 -15.27 3.44 4.04
N ASN A 76 -16.58 3.17 4.14
CA ASN A 76 -17.13 1.84 3.87
C ASN A 76 -17.07 1.45 2.38
N PHE A 77 -17.13 2.43 1.48
CA PHE A 77 -17.11 2.19 0.04
C PHE A 77 -16.28 3.25 -0.68
N VAL A 78 -15.45 2.81 -1.61
CA VAL A 78 -14.60 3.67 -2.44
C VAL A 78 -14.64 3.18 -3.89
N ALA A 79 -14.92 4.09 -4.82
CA ALA A 79 -14.80 3.81 -6.23
C ALA A 79 -13.35 4.00 -6.68
N VAL A 80 -12.78 2.97 -7.30
CA VAL A 80 -11.41 2.99 -7.84
C VAL A 80 -11.45 2.56 -9.32
N PRO A 81 -10.52 3.02 -10.17
CA PRO A 81 -10.40 2.49 -11.51
C PRO A 81 -10.15 0.98 -11.47
N ALA A 82 -10.73 0.23 -12.40
CA ALA A 82 -10.64 -1.23 -12.38
C ALA A 82 -9.19 -1.74 -12.45
N HIS A 83 -8.31 -1.06 -13.20
CA HIS A 83 -6.90 -1.42 -13.31
C HIS A 83 -6.09 -1.15 -12.04
N ASN A 84 -6.60 -0.33 -11.12
CA ASN A 84 -5.99 -0.08 -9.81
C ASN A 84 -6.41 -1.13 -8.77
N ALA A 85 -7.43 -1.95 -9.04
CA ALA A 85 -7.84 -3.05 -8.18
C ALA A 85 -7.08 -4.31 -8.56
N ILE A 86 -6.07 -4.67 -7.77
CA ILE A 86 -5.22 -5.83 -8.00
C ILE A 86 -5.81 -7.03 -7.25
N PRO A 87 -6.20 -8.11 -7.94
CA PRO A 87 -6.74 -9.30 -7.29
C PRO A 87 -5.78 -9.88 -6.26
N ILE A 88 -6.32 -10.33 -5.12
CA ILE A 88 -5.55 -11.02 -4.07
C ILE A 88 -6.07 -12.45 -3.87
N PRO A 89 -5.23 -13.38 -3.38
CA PRO A 89 -5.66 -14.73 -3.03
C PRO A 89 -6.85 -14.76 -2.08
N ALA A 90 -7.71 -15.77 -2.23
CA ALA A 90 -8.96 -15.88 -1.47
C ALA A 90 -8.73 -15.99 0.05
N ASP A 91 -7.60 -16.54 0.48
CA ASP A 91 -7.19 -16.79 1.86
C ASP A 91 -6.31 -15.68 2.47
N MET A 92 -5.82 -14.72 1.68
CA MET A 92 -4.94 -13.65 2.18
C MET A 92 -5.70 -12.68 3.09
N PRO A 93 -5.33 -12.46 4.36
CA PRO A 93 -6.03 -11.51 5.22
C PRO A 93 -5.99 -10.07 4.68
N PHE A 94 -7.08 -9.30 4.79
CA PHE A 94 -7.11 -7.91 4.30
C PHE A 94 -6.10 -7.00 5.02
N SER A 95 -5.83 -7.25 6.29
CA SER A 95 -4.80 -6.53 7.05
C SER A 95 -3.39 -6.71 6.47
N LEU A 96 -3.11 -7.90 5.92
CA LEU A 96 -1.85 -8.18 5.21
C LEU A 96 -1.87 -7.58 3.81
N ALA A 97 -2.98 -7.75 3.08
CA ALA A 97 -3.13 -7.21 1.73
C ALA A 97 -2.98 -5.69 1.69
N ALA A 98 -3.51 -4.97 2.68
CA ALA A 98 -3.38 -3.50 2.78
C ALA A 98 -1.91 -3.02 2.84
N LEU A 99 -0.96 -3.90 3.16
CA LEU A 99 0.46 -3.60 3.18
C LEU A 99 1.13 -3.62 1.80
N ALA A 100 0.43 -4.03 0.74
CA ALA A 100 1.02 -4.14 -0.58
C ALA A 100 1.57 -2.79 -1.08
N GLU A 101 0.86 -1.68 -0.83
CA GLU A 101 1.31 -0.34 -1.20
C GLU A 101 2.66 0.01 -0.54
N PRO A 102 2.79 0.01 0.81
CA PRO A 102 4.04 0.42 1.44
C PRO A 102 5.19 -0.55 1.13
N ILE A 103 4.89 -1.84 0.92
CA ILE A 103 5.84 -2.86 0.48
C ILE A 103 6.31 -2.60 -0.96
N SER A 104 5.43 -2.20 -1.87
CA SER A 104 5.78 -1.93 -3.27
C SER A 104 6.83 -0.83 -3.38
N ILE A 105 6.73 0.21 -2.54
CA ILE A 105 7.73 1.27 -2.45
C ILE A 105 9.08 0.71 -1.99
N ALA A 106 9.08 -0.14 -0.96
CA ALA A 106 10.31 -0.75 -0.46
C ALA A 106 10.95 -1.68 -1.50
N ALA A 107 10.15 -2.52 -2.17
CA ALA A 107 10.60 -3.40 -3.25
C ALA A 107 11.24 -2.60 -4.40
N ASN A 108 10.61 -1.49 -4.82
CA ASN A 108 11.15 -0.61 -5.85
C ASN A 108 12.48 0.07 -5.42
N VAL A 109 12.65 0.38 -4.13
CA VAL A 109 13.95 0.88 -3.63
C VAL A 109 15.02 -0.21 -3.76
N LEU A 110 14.72 -1.43 -3.31
CA LEU A 110 15.67 -2.54 -3.37
C LEU A 110 16.11 -2.87 -4.80
N ASP A 111 15.16 -2.95 -5.72
CA ASP A 111 15.41 -3.21 -7.13
C ASP A 111 16.37 -2.16 -7.73
N ARG A 112 16.19 -0.89 -7.35
CA ARG A 112 16.99 0.23 -7.88
C ARG A 112 18.35 0.39 -7.21
N THR A 113 18.51 0.00 -5.95
CA THR A 113 19.77 0.16 -5.21
C THR A 113 20.61 -1.11 -5.15
N GLY A 114 20.04 -2.27 -5.52
CA GLY A 114 20.70 -3.56 -5.38
C GLY A 114 20.92 -3.99 -3.93
N CYS A 115 20.25 -3.37 -2.96
CA CYS A 115 20.32 -3.77 -1.56
C CYS A 115 19.50 -5.05 -1.34
N GLY A 116 20.11 -6.09 -0.76
CA GLY A 116 19.52 -7.44 -0.72
C GLY A 116 18.41 -7.70 0.32
N SER A 117 18.02 -6.73 1.14
CA SER A 117 16.97 -6.97 2.16
C SER A 117 16.27 -5.70 2.67
N VAL A 118 14.97 -5.83 2.90
CA VAL A 118 14.13 -4.89 3.67
C VAL A 118 13.55 -5.66 4.86
N ILE A 119 13.69 -5.09 6.05
CA ILE A 119 12.97 -5.56 7.23
C ILE A 119 11.71 -4.72 7.36
N LEU A 120 10.54 -5.36 7.19
CA LEU A 120 9.25 -4.74 7.46
C LEU A 120 8.83 -5.04 8.90
N LEU A 121 8.79 -4.03 9.76
CA LEU A 121 8.30 -4.15 11.13
C LEU A 121 6.81 -3.79 11.18
N ILE A 122 5.94 -4.80 11.29
CA ILE A 122 4.50 -4.60 11.42
C ILE A 122 4.12 -4.80 12.88
N ARG A 123 3.65 -3.74 13.55
CA ARG A 123 2.97 -3.88 14.83
C ARG A 123 1.50 -4.23 14.58
N VAL A 124 1.12 -5.46 14.85
CA VAL A 124 -0.29 -5.88 14.82
C VAL A 124 -0.92 -5.49 16.17
N PRO A 125 -1.96 -4.62 16.19
CA PRO A 125 -2.70 -4.35 17.42
C PRO A 125 -3.57 -5.56 17.81
N GLU A 126 -3.65 -5.85 19.10
CA GLU A 126 -4.51 -6.87 19.70
C GLU A 126 -6.01 -6.65 19.38
N PRO A 127 -6.87 -7.70 19.42
CA PRO A 127 -8.22 -7.70 18.83
C PRO A 127 -9.26 -6.73 19.43
N SER A 128 -8.95 -6.00 20.50
CA SER A 128 -9.94 -5.26 21.28
C SER A 128 -10.15 -3.80 20.89
N ALA A 129 -9.38 -3.25 19.95
CA ALA A 129 -9.50 -1.84 19.60
C ALA A 129 -9.70 -1.62 18.10
N SER A 130 -10.95 -1.34 17.76
CA SER A 130 -11.39 -0.61 16.58
C SER A 130 -10.35 0.42 16.08
N ARG A 131 -10.00 0.28 14.79
CA ARG A 131 -9.53 1.30 13.85
C ARG A 131 -8.05 1.72 13.90
N CYS A 132 -7.48 1.74 12.68
CA CYS A 132 -6.12 2.10 12.27
C CYS A 132 -4.99 1.14 12.66
N CYS A 133 -4.60 0.29 11.70
CA CYS A 133 -3.23 -0.23 11.61
C CYS A 133 -2.27 0.97 11.63
N ARG A 134 -1.56 1.19 12.74
CA ARG A 134 -0.41 2.10 12.75
C ARG A 134 0.77 1.37 12.14
N LEU A 135 1.00 1.61 10.87
CA LEU A 135 2.22 1.18 10.20
C LEU A 135 3.32 2.19 10.53
N ALA A 136 4.39 1.71 11.14
CA ALA A 136 5.62 2.47 11.29
C ALA A 136 6.59 1.99 10.21
N LYS A 137 6.90 2.86 9.25
CA LYS A 137 7.88 2.58 8.20
C LYS A 137 9.26 2.99 8.70
N CYS A 138 10.06 2.02 9.14
CA CYS A 138 11.47 2.24 9.45
C CYS A 138 12.34 1.50 8.43
N MET A 139 13.00 2.26 7.55
CA MET A 139 14.09 1.77 6.72
C MET A 139 15.39 2.04 7.48
N VAL A 140 16.00 1.00 8.05
CA VAL A 140 17.29 1.12 8.74
C VAL A 140 18.28 0.18 8.05
N PRO A 141 19.47 0.64 7.62
CA PRO A 141 20.51 -0.25 7.11
C PRO A 141 20.88 -1.29 8.16
N ALA A 142 21.07 -2.55 7.76
CA ALA A 142 21.48 -3.62 8.66
C ALA A 142 22.77 -3.30 9.45
N ALA A 143 23.62 -2.41 8.90
CA ALA A 143 24.89 -1.99 9.48
C ALA A 143 24.78 -1.09 10.72
N SER A 144 23.61 -0.49 11.02
CA SER A 144 23.44 0.44 12.16
C SER A 144 22.76 -0.19 13.38
N TRP A 145 22.63 -1.52 13.42
CA TRP A 145 22.03 -2.21 14.56
C TRP A 145 23.10 -2.66 15.57
N PRO A 146 22.88 -2.48 16.89
CA PRO A 146 23.75 -3.06 17.90
C PRO A 146 23.75 -4.58 17.79
N THR A 147 24.92 -5.18 17.97
CA THR A 147 25.21 -6.62 17.73
C THR A 147 24.29 -7.58 18.51
N SER A 148 23.57 -7.10 19.53
CA SER A 148 22.64 -7.86 20.36
C SER A 148 21.28 -8.19 19.71
N MET A 149 20.97 -7.65 18.52
CA MET A 149 19.73 -7.92 17.77
C MET A 149 19.93 -8.91 16.61
N LYS A 150 20.92 -9.80 16.69
CA LYS A 150 20.93 -11.01 15.86
C LYS A 150 19.88 -11.99 16.41
N LEU A 151 18.95 -12.39 15.54
CA LEU A 151 17.87 -13.34 15.81
C LEU A 151 18.30 -14.45 16.79
N ALA A 152 17.74 -14.44 18.00
CA ALA A 152 17.62 -15.66 18.78
C ALA A 152 16.49 -16.48 18.13
N SER A 153 16.86 -17.58 17.50
CA SER A 153 16.01 -18.58 16.86
C SER A 153 15.11 -19.35 17.83
N SER A 154 14.75 -18.77 18.97
CA SER A 154 14.07 -19.45 20.07
C SER A 154 13.01 -18.55 20.73
N GLY A 155 11.98 -18.20 19.97
CA GLY A 155 10.60 -18.06 20.47
C GLY A 155 10.32 -17.25 21.76
N ARG A 156 11.17 -16.29 22.14
CA ARG A 156 10.92 -15.42 23.29
C ARG A 156 11.16 -13.97 22.86
N TYR A 157 10.09 -13.19 22.82
CA TYR A 157 10.16 -11.74 22.71
C TYR A 157 10.95 -11.21 23.93
N ALA A 158 12.13 -10.63 23.69
CA ALA A 158 12.82 -9.87 24.72
C ALA A 158 12.00 -8.62 25.02
N SER A 159 11.61 -8.45 26.29
CA SER A 159 10.96 -7.23 26.78
C SER A 159 11.90 -6.03 26.60
N VAL A 160 11.39 -4.97 25.99
CA VAL A 160 12.10 -3.69 25.87
C VAL A 160 12.05 -2.99 27.25
N PRO A 161 13.17 -2.51 27.82
CA PRO A 161 13.13 -1.74 29.06
C PRO A 161 12.46 -0.39 28.78
N THR A 162 11.42 -0.08 29.53
CA THR A 162 10.89 1.28 29.64
C THR A 162 11.90 2.14 30.40
N ARG A 163 12.39 3.20 29.76
CA ARG A 163 12.93 4.37 30.49
C ARG A 163 11.77 5.26 30.92
#